data_AF-A0A978T996-F1
#
_entry.id   AF-A0A978T996-F1
#
_cell.length_a   1.000
_cell.length_b   1.000
_cell.length_c   1.000
_cell.angle_alpha   90.00
_cell.angle_beta   90.00
_cell.angle_gamma   90.00
#
_symmetry.space_group_name_H-M   'P 1'
#
loop_
_entity.id
_entity.type
_entity.pdbx_description
1 polymer ?
#
loop_
_entity_poly.entity_id
_entity_poly.type
_entity_poly.pdbx_seq_one_letter_code
_entity_poly.pdbx_strand_id
1 'polypeptide(L)'
;VAERDFLFLRTVCWVTLADVLKPNWYQALAGAGIASALFELAQGDAVGVLAAGGVTTLAAWQIWRGVRGPQIELAADDKAVQVAQRRGYAQAEAATALIRAIEAVPPLQGRQVLNAQELIRCQNLRVQAGLSEFAVPDSYLQR
;
A
#
# COMPACT_ATOMS: atom_id res chain seq x y z
N VAL A 1 16.63 15.66 -1.62
CA VAL A 1 15.35 16.16 -2.21
C VAL A 1 14.70 15.06 -3.03
N ALA A 2 15.36 14.54 -4.06
CA ALA A 2 14.85 13.45 -4.90
C ALA A 2 14.30 12.25 -4.11
N GLU A 3 15.02 11.70 -3.13
CA GLU A 3 14.56 10.55 -2.33
C GLU A 3 13.22 10.80 -1.61
N ARG A 4 13.02 12.01 -1.06
CA ARG A 4 11.76 12.38 -0.40
C ARG A 4 10.61 12.50 -1.40
N ASP A 5 10.89 13.08 -2.56
CA ASP A 5 9.89 13.27 -3.61
C ASP A 5 9.47 11.92 -4.21
N PHE A 6 10.42 10.98 -4.36
CA PHE A 6 10.16 9.62 -4.79
C PHE A 6 9.40 8.80 -3.74
N LEU A 7 9.71 8.96 -2.45
CA LEU A 7 8.89 8.39 -1.38
C LEU A 7 7.45 8.87 -1.47
N PHE A 8 7.24 10.18 -1.62
CA PHE A 8 5.90 10.75 -1.71
C PHE A 8 5.16 10.29 -2.97
N LEU A 9 5.85 10.30 -4.13
CA LEU A 9 5.30 9.82 -5.40
C LEU A 9 4.86 8.36 -5.31
N ARG A 10 5.68 7.50 -4.69
CA ARG A 10 5.35 6.11 -4.42
C ARG A 10 4.12 6.00 -3.52
N THR A 11 4.06 6.75 -2.43
CA THR A 11 2.90 6.74 -1.53
C THR A 11 1.62 7.12 -2.27
N VAL A 12 1.66 8.13 -3.13
CA VAL A 12 0.51 8.50 -3.97
C VAL A 12 0.12 7.35 -4.90
N CYS A 13 1.09 6.74 -5.59
CA CYS A 13 0.81 5.60 -6.46
C CYS A 13 0.20 4.41 -5.68
N TRP A 14 0.71 4.13 -4.50
CA TRP A 14 0.18 3.10 -3.60
C TRP A 14 -1.26 3.40 -3.19
N VAL A 15 -1.56 4.61 -2.71
CA VAL A 15 -2.94 5.00 -2.35
C VAL A 15 -3.90 4.85 -3.54
N THR A 16 -3.46 5.22 -4.73
CA THR A 16 -4.29 5.11 -5.95
C THR A 16 -4.48 3.67 -6.42
N LEU A 17 -3.52 2.77 -6.20
CA LEU A 17 -3.59 1.38 -6.63
C LEU A 17 -4.29 0.50 -5.59
N ALA A 18 -4.07 0.78 -4.31
CA ALA A 18 -4.72 0.11 -3.20
C ALA A 18 -6.24 0.31 -3.19
N ASP A 19 -6.78 1.19 -4.06
CA ASP A 19 -8.21 1.42 -4.24
C ASP A 19 -8.95 1.74 -2.94
N VAL A 20 -8.23 2.22 -1.91
CA VAL A 20 -8.77 2.59 -0.60
C VAL A 20 -9.76 3.76 -0.74
N LEU A 21 -9.58 4.58 -1.77
CA LEU A 21 -10.46 5.71 -2.09
C LEU A 21 -11.52 5.40 -3.15
N LYS A 22 -11.49 4.21 -3.79
CA LYS A 22 -12.52 3.83 -4.76
C LYS A 22 -13.74 3.26 -4.04
N PRO A 23 -14.95 3.79 -4.28
CA PRO A 23 -16.18 3.25 -3.69
C PRO A 23 -16.34 1.77 -4.05
N ASN A 24 -16.43 0.93 -3.03
CA ASN A 24 -16.56 -0.53 -3.12
C ASN A 24 -17.71 -0.98 -2.23
N TRP A 25 -18.37 -2.11 -2.56
CA TRP A 25 -19.39 -2.72 -1.72
C TRP A 25 -18.94 -2.92 -0.25
N TYR A 26 -17.68 -3.28 0.00
CA TYR A 26 -17.16 -3.41 1.37
C TYR A 26 -17.10 -2.05 2.11
N GLN A 27 -16.79 -0.96 1.40
CA GLN A 27 -16.83 0.39 1.97
C GLN A 27 -18.27 0.85 2.21
N ALA A 28 -19.20 0.49 1.31
CA ALA A 28 -20.62 0.73 1.50
C ALA A 28 -21.14 -0.04 2.72
N LEU A 29 -20.72 -1.30 2.89
CA LEU A 29 -21.08 -2.13 4.04
C LEU A 29 -20.49 -1.57 5.35
N ALA A 30 -19.23 -1.15 5.34
CA ALA A 30 -18.60 -0.50 6.48
C ALA A 30 -19.31 0.81 6.85
N GLY A 31 -19.67 1.63 5.86
CA GLY A 31 -20.42 2.87 6.07
C GLY A 31 -21.82 2.62 6.62
N ALA A 32 -22.53 1.61 6.09
CA ALA A 32 -23.83 1.20 6.62
C ALA A 32 -23.73 0.68 8.05
N GLY A 33 -22.71 -0.15 8.36
CA GLY A 33 -22.45 -0.65 9.71
C GLY A 33 -22.19 0.47 10.72
N ILE A 34 -21.41 1.50 10.35
CA ILE A 34 -21.18 2.67 11.21
C ILE A 34 -22.48 3.45 11.44
N ALA A 35 -23.27 3.67 10.38
CA ALA A 35 -24.54 4.39 10.50
C ALA A 35 -25.54 3.65 11.40
N SER A 36 -25.65 2.33 11.24
CA SER A 36 -26.49 1.47 12.11
C SER A 36 -26.02 1.50 13.55
N ALA A 37 -24.71 1.35 13.80
CA ALA A 37 -24.16 1.36 15.15
C ALA A 37 -24.45 2.69 15.87
N LEU A 38 -24.35 3.83 15.17
CA LEU A 38 -24.70 5.15 15.74
C LEU A 38 -26.20 5.27 16.07
N PHE A 39 -27.06 4.74 15.20
CA PHE A 39 -28.51 4.76 15.39
C PHE A 39 -28.97 3.86 16.54
N GLU A 40 -28.36 2.69 16.69
CA GLU A 40 -28.65 1.73 17.77
C GLU A 40 -28.06 2.19 19.11
N LEU A 41 -26.89 2.83 19.09
CA LEU A 41 -26.29 3.44 20.28
C LEU A 41 -27.16 4.57 20.83
N ALA A 42 -27.76 5.38 19.95
CA ALA A 42 -28.72 6.41 20.35
C ALA A 42 -30.02 5.84 20.96
N GLN A 43 -30.40 4.61 20.60
CA GLN A 43 -31.56 3.90 21.15
C GLN A 43 -31.25 3.04 22.37
N GLY A 44 -29.97 2.92 22.75
CA GLY A 44 -29.54 2.09 23.88
C GLY A 44 -29.63 0.58 23.61
N ASP A 45 -29.68 0.14 22.35
CA ASP A 45 -29.70 -1.27 21.99
C ASP A 45 -28.28 -1.84 21.93
N ALA A 46 -27.88 -2.51 23.01
CA ALA A 46 -26.58 -3.14 23.12
C ALA A 46 -26.37 -4.31 22.12
N VAL A 47 -27.44 -5.01 21.71
CA VAL A 47 -27.32 -6.16 20.79
C VAL A 47 -27.12 -5.67 19.36
N GLY A 48 -27.89 -4.66 18.94
CA GLY A 48 -27.69 -3.97 17.66
C GLY A 48 -26.26 -3.43 17.54
N VAL A 49 -25.81 -2.61 18.50
CA VAL A 49 -24.47 -2.02 18.49
C VAL A 49 -23.37 -3.09 18.35
N LEU A 50 -23.53 -4.24 19.00
CA LEU A 50 -22.58 -5.35 18.91
C LEU A 50 -22.58 -6.02 17.53
N ALA A 51 -23.76 -6.23 16.94
CA ALA A 51 -23.89 -6.78 15.60
C ALA A 51 -23.33 -5.82 14.53
N ALA A 52 -23.71 -4.55 14.56
CA ALA A 52 -23.24 -3.51 13.65
C ALA A 52 -21.72 -3.27 13.80
N GLY A 53 -21.21 -3.28 15.03
CA GLY A 53 -19.78 -3.22 15.32
C GLY A 53 -19.00 -4.42 14.76
N GLY A 54 -19.56 -5.63 14.86
CA GLY A 54 -18.97 -6.84 14.30
C GLY A 54 -18.84 -6.79 12.78
N VAL A 55 -19.92 -6.41 12.08
CA VAL A 55 -19.92 -6.25 10.61
C VAL A 55 -18.91 -5.19 10.16
N THR A 56 -18.89 -4.04 10.85
CA THR A 56 -17.95 -2.95 10.56
C THR A 56 -16.50 -3.39 10.72
N THR A 57 -16.20 -4.10 11.80
CA THR A 57 -14.84 -4.61 12.08
C THR A 57 -14.39 -5.61 11.02
N LEU A 58 -15.26 -6.55 10.63
CA LEU A 58 -14.95 -7.53 9.59
C LEU A 58 -14.76 -6.87 8.22
N ALA A 59 -15.59 -5.90 7.86
CA ALA A 59 -15.45 -5.16 6.62
C ALA A 59 -14.13 -4.37 6.58
N ALA A 60 -13.78 -3.68 7.68
CA ALA A 60 -12.50 -2.97 7.80
C ALA A 60 -11.30 -3.93 7.71
N TRP A 61 -11.38 -5.10 8.36
CA TRP A 61 -10.33 -6.12 8.28
C TRP A 61 -10.16 -6.66 6.86
N GLN A 62 -11.25 -6.89 6.13
CA GLN A 62 -11.21 -7.36 4.76
C GLN A 62 -10.59 -6.32 3.81
N ILE A 63 -10.94 -5.03 3.98
CA ILE A 63 -10.32 -3.93 3.24
C ILE A 63 -8.80 -3.89 3.54
N TRP A 64 -8.43 -3.92 4.82
CA TRP A 64 -7.02 -3.90 5.24
C TRP A 64 -6.22 -5.08 4.69
N ARG A 65 -6.81 -6.28 4.68
CA ARG A 65 -6.20 -7.47 4.10
C ARG A 65 -5.99 -7.34 2.59
N GLY A 66 -6.93 -6.74 1.88
CA GLY A 66 -6.84 -6.54 0.43
C GLY A 66 -5.72 -5.58 0.01
N VAL A 67 -5.38 -4.62 0.86
CA VAL A 67 -4.36 -3.59 0.58
C VAL A 67 -3.00 -3.87 1.20
N ARG A 68 -2.85 -5.03 1.85
CA ARG A 68 -1.63 -5.43 2.54
C ARG A 68 -1.03 -6.65 1.85
N GLY A 69 0.01 -6.44 1.06
CA GLY A 69 0.74 -7.53 0.42
C GLY A 69 1.91 -7.07 -0.45
N PRO A 70 2.84 -7.97 -0.81
CA PRO A 70 3.96 -7.62 -1.68
C PRO A 70 3.52 -7.16 -3.07
N GLN A 71 2.42 -7.72 -3.59
CA GLN A 71 1.90 -7.44 -4.94
C GLN A 71 1.52 -5.96 -5.12
N ILE A 72 0.71 -5.41 -4.21
CA ILE A 72 0.28 -4.00 -4.29
C ILE A 72 1.46 -3.04 -4.11
N GLU A 73 2.42 -3.41 -3.26
CA GLU A 73 3.62 -2.62 -3.01
C GLU A 73 4.57 -2.60 -4.21
N LEU A 74 4.74 -3.74 -4.89
CA LEU A 74 5.53 -3.85 -6.13
C LEU A 74 4.85 -3.12 -7.28
N ALA A 75 3.53 -3.27 -7.44
CA ALA A 75 2.77 -2.52 -8.44
C ALA A 75 2.86 -1.00 -8.23
N ALA A 76 2.85 -0.54 -6.97
CA ALA A 76 3.05 0.86 -6.64
C ALA A 76 4.44 1.38 -7.03
N ASP A 77 5.46 0.54 -6.91
CA ASP A 77 6.83 0.86 -7.30
C ASP A 77 6.99 1.00 -8.79
N ASP A 78 6.50 0.01 -9.53
CA ASP A 78 6.50 0.02 -10.97
C ASP A 78 5.76 1.26 -11.49
N LYS A 79 4.63 1.61 -10.85
CA LYS A 79 3.88 2.80 -11.22
C LYS A 79 4.63 4.09 -10.91
N ALA A 80 5.29 4.17 -9.76
CA ALA A 80 6.09 5.34 -9.39
C ALA A 80 7.24 5.56 -10.39
N VAL A 81 7.94 4.49 -10.78
CA VAL A 81 9.00 4.53 -11.81
C VAL A 81 8.42 4.99 -13.15
N GLN A 82 7.29 4.43 -13.60
CA GLN A 82 6.63 4.85 -14.85
C GLN A 82 6.24 6.33 -14.83
N VAL A 83 5.71 6.84 -13.72
CA VAL A 83 5.34 8.26 -13.61
C VAL A 83 6.59 9.14 -13.61
N ALA A 84 7.68 8.72 -12.98
CA ALA A 84 8.93 9.46 -13.02
C ALA A 84 9.55 9.50 -14.42
N GLN A 85 9.47 8.41 -15.19
CA GLN A 85 9.90 8.40 -16.59
C GLN A 85 9.13 9.43 -17.44
N ARG A 86 7.83 9.56 -17.22
CA ARG A 86 7.00 10.59 -17.88
C ARG A 86 7.40 12.02 -17.50
N ARG A 87 8.11 12.20 -16.38
CA ARG A 87 8.66 13.48 -15.93
C ARG A 87 10.10 13.71 -16.39
N GLY A 88 10.66 12.82 -17.22
CA GLY A 88 11.99 12.96 -17.81
C GLY A 88 13.12 12.23 -17.07
N TYR A 89 12.82 11.48 -16.00
CA TYR A 89 13.84 10.68 -15.31
C TYR A 89 14.17 9.39 -16.08
N ALA A 90 15.43 8.99 -16.06
CA ALA A 90 15.80 7.66 -16.54
C ALA A 90 15.24 6.56 -15.63
N GLN A 91 14.88 5.40 -16.19
CA GLN A 91 14.32 4.29 -15.42
C GLN A 91 15.23 3.88 -14.25
N ALA A 92 16.52 3.70 -14.54
CA ALA A 92 17.48 3.24 -13.54
C ALA A 92 17.73 4.28 -12.44
N GLU A 93 17.69 5.56 -12.79
CA GLU A 93 17.80 6.65 -11.81
C GLU A 93 16.58 6.68 -10.89
N ALA A 94 15.37 6.59 -11.45
CA ALA A 94 14.13 6.54 -10.68
C ALA A 94 14.08 5.31 -9.75
N ALA A 95 14.44 4.12 -10.26
CA ALA A 95 14.49 2.90 -9.48
C ALA A 95 15.53 2.97 -8.35
N THR A 96 16.72 3.53 -8.62
CA THR A 96 17.76 3.73 -7.60
C THR A 96 17.31 4.72 -6.52
N ALA A 97 16.67 5.83 -6.92
CA ALA A 97 16.12 6.80 -5.98
C ALA A 97 15.05 6.15 -5.08
N LEU A 98 14.22 5.26 -5.65
CA LEU A 98 13.22 4.52 -4.90
C LEU A 98 13.84 3.52 -3.91
N ILE A 99 14.93 2.82 -4.29
CA ILE A 99 15.65 1.90 -3.38
C ILE A 99 16.14 2.67 -2.15
N ARG A 100 16.84 3.79 -2.35
CA ARG A 100 17.36 4.62 -1.24
C ARG A 100 16.24 5.15 -0.35
N ALA A 101 15.16 5.57 -0.98
CA ALA A 101 13.93 5.96 -0.30
C ALA A 101 13.42 4.86 0.64
N ILE A 102 13.32 3.61 0.17
CA ILE A 102 12.89 2.46 0.98
C ILE A 102 13.89 2.17 2.10
N GLU A 103 15.19 2.19 1.79
CA GLU A 103 16.28 1.95 2.75
C GLU A 103 16.34 3.00 3.86
N ALA A 104 15.85 4.22 3.61
CA ALA A 104 15.76 5.28 4.61
C ALA A 104 14.55 5.13 5.57
N VAL A 105 13.57 4.26 5.28
CA VAL A 105 12.35 4.12 6.11
C VAL A 105 12.57 3.43 7.45
N PRO A 106 13.28 2.29 7.57
CA PRO A 106 13.48 1.61 8.84
C PRO A 106 13.95 2.50 9.98
N PRO A 107 15.02 3.32 9.84
CA PRO A 107 15.50 4.16 10.95
C PRO A 107 14.47 5.20 11.40
N LEU A 108 13.64 5.71 10.50
CA LEU A 108 12.54 6.63 10.84
C LEU A 108 11.43 5.95 11.67
N GLN A 109 11.34 4.62 11.60
CA GLN A 109 10.40 3.80 12.35
C GLN A 109 11.03 3.13 13.58
N GLY A 110 12.25 3.53 13.97
CA GLY A 110 12.98 2.91 15.07
C GLY A 110 13.47 1.48 14.77
N ARG A 111 13.49 1.07 13.50
CA ARG A 111 14.03 -0.21 13.03
C ARG A 111 15.42 0.00 12.42
N GLN A 112 16.28 -1.01 12.51
CA GLN A 112 17.61 -0.95 11.89
C GLN A 112 17.72 -1.73 10.57
N VAL A 113 16.71 -2.54 10.27
CA VAL A 113 16.75 -3.46 9.11
C VAL A 113 15.45 -3.39 8.32
N LEU A 114 15.57 -3.69 7.03
CA LEU A 114 14.44 -3.92 6.15
C LEU A 114 13.69 -5.19 6.55
N ASN A 115 12.36 -5.14 6.46
CA ASN A 115 11.54 -6.33 6.58
C ASN A 115 11.52 -7.12 5.25
N ALA A 116 10.95 -8.33 5.27
CA ALA A 116 10.90 -9.19 4.09
C ALA A 116 10.21 -8.53 2.88
N GLN A 117 9.15 -7.74 3.08
CA GLN A 117 8.46 -7.06 1.99
C GLN A 117 9.32 -5.95 1.37
N GLU A 118 9.99 -5.17 2.22
CA GLU A 118 10.92 -4.10 1.80
C GLU A 118 12.10 -4.68 1.01
N LEU A 119 12.64 -5.83 1.43
CA LEU A 119 13.69 -6.53 0.69
C LEU A 119 13.24 -6.98 -0.70
N ILE A 120 12.04 -7.57 -0.81
CA ILE A 120 11.47 -8.00 -2.09
C ILE A 120 11.28 -6.80 -3.03
N ARG A 121 10.76 -5.69 -2.52
CA ARG A 121 10.60 -4.43 -3.28
C ARG A 121 11.94 -3.91 -3.79
N CYS A 122 12.95 -3.82 -2.92
CA CYS A 122 14.29 -3.39 -3.30
C CYS A 122 14.90 -4.32 -4.36
N GLN A 123 14.68 -5.64 -4.27
CA GLN A 123 15.17 -6.57 -5.28
C GLN A 123 14.52 -6.33 -6.64
N ASN A 124 13.19 -6.13 -6.71
CA ASN A 124 12.51 -5.81 -7.96
C ASN A 124 13.05 -4.51 -8.59
N LEU A 125 13.28 -3.49 -7.77
CA LEU A 125 13.85 -2.22 -8.23
C LEU A 125 15.30 -2.35 -8.68
N ARG A 126 16.10 -3.22 -8.07
CA ARG A 126 17.47 -3.50 -8.52
C ARG A 126 17.49 -4.09 -9.92
N VAL A 127 16.53 -4.94 -10.25
CA VAL A 127 16.35 -5.46 -11.62
C VAL A 127 16.02 -4.32 -12.58
N GLN A 128 15.07 -3.44 -12.23
CA GLN A 128 14.73 -2.27 -13.06
C GLN A 128 15.87 -1.25 -13.19
N ALA A 129 16.75 -1.19 -12.20
CA ALA A 129 17.94 -0.35 -12.23
C ALA A 129 19.13 -0.96 -12.98
N GLY A 130 19.02 -2.22 -13.45
CA GLY A 130 20.14 -2.95 -14.04
C GLY A 130 21.24 -3.32 -13.03
N LEU A 131 20.93 -3.30 -11.73
CA LEU A 131 21.85 -3.63 -10.63
C LEU A 131 21.77 -5.11 -10.22
N SER A 132 20.81 -5.88 -10.75
CA SER A 132 20.66 -7.30 -10.48
C SER A 132 19.99 -8.02 -11.65
N GLU A 133 20.45 -9.24 -11.93
CA GLU A 133 19.84 -10.14 -12.93
C GLU A 133 18.78 -11.07 -12.31
N PHE A 134 18.69 -11.12 -10.98
CA PHE A 134 17.79 -12.03 -10.28
C PHE A 134 16.39 -11.41 -10.12
N ALA A 135 15.44 -11.89 -10.92
CA ALA A 135 14.05 -11.48 -10.83
C ALA A 135 13.37 -11.97 -9.54
N VAL A 136 12.40 -11.21 -9.07
CA VAL A 136 11.48 -11.63 -8.00
C VAL A 136 10.51 -12.68 -8.57
N PRO A 137 10.13 -13.73 -7.81
CA PRO A 137 9.18 -14.73 -8.29
C PRO A 137 7.85 -14.14 -8.76
N ASP A 138 7.30 -14.70 -9.84
CA ASP A 138 6.04 -14.22 -10.47
C ASP A 138 4.83 -14.22 -9.52
N SER A 139 4.84 -15.08 -8.49
CA SER A 139 3.80 -15.11 -7.46
C SER A 139 3.63 -13.77 -6.72
N TYR A 140 4.66 -12.93 -6.72
CA TYR A 140 4.63 -11.60 -6.13
C TYR A 140 4.31 -10.49 -7.15
N LEU A 141 4.39 -10.74 -8.45
CA LEU A 141 4.31 -9.70 -9.48
C LEU A 141 2.90 -9.48 -10.04
N GLN A 142 1.93 -10.38 -9.80
CA GLN A 142 0.54 -10.34 -10.31
C GLN A 142 0.42 -9.64 -11.68
N ARG A 143 0.77 -10.37 -12.73
CA ARG A 143 0.57 -9.95 -14.12
C ARG A 143 -0.87 -10.15 -14.56
#